data_AF-A0A8T3WDB7-F1
#
_entry.id   AF-A0A8T3WDB7-F1
#
_cell.length_a   1.000
_cell.length_b   1.000
_cell.length_c   1.000
_cell.angle_alpha   90.00
_cell.angle_beta   90.00
_cell.angle_gamma   90.00
#
_symmetry.space_group_name_H-M   'P 1'
#
loop_
_entity.id
_entity.type
_entity.pdbx_description
1 polymer ?
#
loop_
_entity_poly.entity_id
_entity_poly.type
_entity_poly.pdbx_seq_one_letter_code
_entity_poly.pdbx_strand_id
1 'polypeptide(L)'
;MKEMKDSDYRKKLYDYLRKNMGKGYDPESLKWALVSQGYSRNDIDKAISDIRMEMDAAKKGSEEKPVVKYEVYDDQNQQVYPQKPWWKKIFFWMD
;
A
#
# COMPACT_ATOMS: atom_id res chain seq x y z
N MET A 1 19.33 -29.79 -16.64
CA MET A 1 19.44 -29.18 -15.29
C MET A 1 19.83 -27.68 -15.29
N LYS A 2 19.66 -26.95 -16.41
CA LYS A 2 20.06 -25.52 -16.51
C LYS A 2 18.92 -24.57 -16.13
N GLU A 3 17.68 -24.92 -16.45
CA GLU A 3 16.50 -24.06 -16.22
C GLU A 3 16.14 -23.88 -14.74
N MET A 4 16.29 -24.93 -13.93
CA MET A 4 15.95 -24.90 -12.49
C MET A 4 16.83 -23.90 -11.70
N LYS A 5 18.09 -23.71 -12.13
CA LYS A 5 19.00 -22.73 -11.50
C LYS A 5 18.65 -21.29 -11.88
N ASP A 6 18.14 -21.08 -13.10
CA ASP A 6 17.80 -19.76 -13.61
C ASP A 6 16.52 -19.22 -12.97
N SER A 7 15.50 -20.08 -12.79
CA SER A 7 14.26 -19.70 -12.09
C SER A 7 14.51 -19.28 -10.65
N ASP A 8 15.36 -20.01 -9.93
CA ASP A 8 15.71 -19.70 -8.53
C ASP A 8 16.51 -18.41 -8.42
N TYR A 9 17.41 -18.16 -9.37
CA TYR A 9 18.19 -16.92 -9.43
C TYR A 9 17.27 -15.71 -9.63
N ARG A 10 16.37 -15.74 -10.62
CA ARG A 10 15.42 -14.65 -10.89
C ARG A 10 14.48 -14.41 -9.73
N LYS A 11 13.99 -15.48 -9.09
CA LYS A 11 13.13 -15.38 -7.91
C LYS A 11 13.83 -14.71 -6.74
N LYS A 12 15.07 -15.10 -6.43
CA LYS A 12 15.86 -14.47 -5.36
C LYS A 12 16.12 -12.99 -5.61
N LEU A 13 16.44 -12.63 -6.86
CA LEU A 13 16.61 -11.24 -7.27
C LEU A 13 15.32 -10.42 -7.06
N TYR A 14 14.19 -10.98 -7.50
CA TYR A 14 12.87 -10.38 -7.34
C TYR A 14 12.51 -10.17 -5.87
N ASP A 15 12.64 -11.21 -5.05
CA ASP A 15 12.31 -11.16 -3.61
C ASP A 15 13.20 -10.16 -2.87
N TYR A 16 14.48 -10.07 -3.21
CA TYR A 16 15.40 -9.09 -2.64
C TYR A 16 15.00 -7.66 -3.00
N LEU A 17 14.77 -7.38 -4.29
CA LEU A 17 14.36 -6.06 -4.76
C LEU A 17 13.02 -5.64 -4.14
N ARG A 18 12.01 -6.51 -4.16
CA ARG A 18 10.68 -6.25 -3.60
C ARG A 18 10.74 -5.93 -2.12
N LYS A 19 11.49 -6.72 -1.34
CA LYS A 19 11.65 -6.50 0.10
C LYS A 19 12.32 -5.17 0.42
N ASN A 20 13.31 -4.75 -0.37
CA ASN A 20 14.03 -3.50 -0.11
C ASN A 20 13.27 -2.28 -0.65
N MET A 21 12.63 -2.36 -1.82
CA MET A 21 11.74 -1.29 -2.31
C MET A 21 10.56 -1.06 -1.36
N GLY A 22 10.00 -2.14 -0.78
CA GLY A 22 8.96 -2.03 0.25
C GLY A 22 9.41 -1.34 1.55
N LYS A 23 10.72 -1.29 1.82
CA LYS A 23 11.30 -0.52 2.94
C LYS A 23 11.58 0.95 2.57
N GLY A 24 11.35 1.35 1.32
CA GLY A 24 11.62 2.70 0.84
C GLY A 24 13.05 2.93 0.35
N TYR A 25 13.84 1.88 0.10
CA TYR A 25 15.13 2.05 -0.57
C TYR A 25 14.95 2.51 -2.01
N ASP A 26 15.83 3.42 -2.45
CA ASP A 26 15.85 3.93 -3.81
C ASP A 26 16.21 2.82 -4.82
N PRO A 27 15.39 2.61 -5.88
CA PRO A 27 15.63 1.56 -6.86
C PRO A 27 16.95 1.69 -7.62
N GLU A 28 17.41 2.92 -7.88
CA GLU A 28 18.66 3.16 -8.59
C GLU A 28 19.86 2.75 -7.72
N SER A 29 19.81 3.06 -6.43
CA SER A 29 20.82 2.63 -5.45
C SER A 29 20.91 1.10 -5.35
N LEU A 30 19.76 0.41 -5.29
CA LEU A 30 19.70 -1.06 -5.28
C LEU A 30 20.27 -1.65 -6.58
N LYS A 31 19.98 -1.02 -7.72
CA LYS A 31 20.51 -1.42 -9.02
C LYS A 31 22.04 -1.34 -9.04
N TRP A 32 22.64 -0.24 -8.61
CA TRP A 32 24.10 -0.11 -8.57
C TRP A 32 24.74 -1.17 -7.66
N ALA A 33 24.15 -1.43 -6.49
CA ALA A 33 24.61 -2.47 -5.58
C ALA A 33 24.58 -3.86 -6.21
N LEU A 34 23.49 -4.22 -6.91
CA LEU A 34 23.35 -5.52 -7.56
C LEU A 34 24.25 -5.66 -8.79
N VAL A 35 24.42 -4.61 -9.58
CA VAL A 35 25.39 -4.59 -10.69
C VAL A 35 26.80 -4.83 -10.17
N SER A 36 27.19 -4.18 -9.06
CA SER A 36 28.51 -4.39 -8.45
C SER A 36 28.73 -5.82 -7.94
N GLN A 37 27.65 -6.55 -7.63
CA GLN A 37 27.67 -7.96 -7.24
C GLN A 37 27.71 -8.92 -8.44
N GLY A 38 27.67 -8.41 -9.68
CA GLY A 38 27.73 -9.20 -10.90
C GLY A 38 26.37 -9.60 -11.48
N TYR A 39 25.27 -9.03 -10.98
CA TYR A 39 23.95 -9.27 -11.57
C TYR A 39 23.80 -8.52 -12.91
N SER A 40 23.11 -9.16 -13.86
CA SER A 40 22.79 -8.57 -15.15
C SER A 40 21.91 -7.32 -15.00
N ARG A 41 22.35 -6.19 -15.56
CA ARG A 41 21.59 -4.93 -15.56
C ARG A 41 20.19 -5.10 -16.15
N ASN A 42 20.06 -5.88 -17.22
CA ASN A 42 18.77 -6.14 -17.88
C ASN A 42 17.81 -6.91 -16.98
N ASP A 43 18.29 -7.90 -16.23
CA ASP A 43 17.43 -8.67 -15.32
C ASP A 43 16.99 -7.84 -14.12
N ILE A 44 17.88 -6.97 -13.61
CA ILE A 44 17.54 -6.01 -12.55
C ILE A 44 16.47 -5.04 -13.04
N ASP A 45 16.68 -4.42 -14.20
CA ASP A 45 15.76 -3.42 -14.74
C ASP A 45 14.37 -4.00 -15.00
N LYS A 46 14.32 -5.24 -15.53
CA LYS A 46 13.07 -5.96 -15.72
C LYS A 46 12.36 -6.23 -14.39
N ALA A 47 13.09 -6.74 -13.39
CA ALA A 47 12.52 -7.02 -12.07
C ALA A 47 12.00 -5.75 -11.37
N ILE A 48 12.73 -4.63 -11.45
CA ILE A 48 12.29 -3.34 -10.90
C ILE A 48 11.00 -2.87 -11.59
N SER A 49 10.92 -2.99 -12.92
CA SER A 49 9.71 -2.63 -13.67
C SER A 49 8.51 -3.47 -13.25
N ASP A 50 8.69 -4.80 -13.15
CA ASP A 50 7.62 -5.72 -12.76
C ASP A 50 7.11 -5.41 -11.34
N ILE A 51 8.02 -5.16 -10.38
CA ILE A 51 7.67 -4.78 -9.00
C ILE A 51 6.88 -3.47 -8.96
N ARG A 52 7.31 -2.44 -9.71
CA ARG A 52 6.60 -1.15 -9.76
C ARG A 52 5.17 -1.34 -10.26
N MET A 53 5.00 -2.09 -11.34
CA MET A 53 3.69 -2.39 -11.90
C MET A 53 2.79 -3.11 -10.89
N GLU A 54 3.31 -4.07 -10.14
CA GLU A 54 2.56 -4.75 -9.07
C GLU A 54 2.19 -3.82 -7.92
N MET A 55 3.11 -2.95 -7.48
CA MET A 55 2.86 -2.00 -6.39
C MET A 55 1.82 -0.93 -6.79
N ASP A 56 1.88 -0.46 -8.03
CA ASP A 56 0.92 0.51 -8.55
C ASP A 56 -0.46 -0.12 -8.73
N ALA A 57 -0.52 -1.37 -9.21
CA ALA A 57 -1.76 -2.13 -9.28
C ALA A 57 -2.38 -2.36 -7.89
N ALA A 58 -1.56 -2.68 -6.89
CA ALA A 58 -2.01 -2.84 -5.51
C ALA A 58 -2.56 -1.54 -4.90
N LYS A 59 -1.91 -0.39 -5.17
CA LYS A 59 -2.38 0.93 -4.71
C LYS A 59 -3.69 1.37 -5.34
N LYS A 60 -3.90 1.10 -6.64
CA LYS A 60 -5.17 1.44 -7.32
C LYS A 60 -6.37 0.71 -6.72
N GLY A 61 -6.16 -0.47 -6.11
CA GLY A 61 -7.21 -1.19 -5.41
C GLY A 61 -7.54 -0.64 -4.02
N SER A 62 -6.71 0.24 -3.45
CA SER A 62 -6.82 0.76 -2.08
C SER A 62 -7.22 2.23 -2.01
N GLU A 63 -7.85 2.77 -3.06
CA GLU A 63 -8.52 4.07 -2.95
C GLU A 63 -9.68 3.92 -1.96
N GLU A 64 -9.40 4.20 -0.68
CA GLU A 64 -10.40 4.29 0.36
C GLU A 64 -11.49 5.26 -0.12
N LYS A 65 -12.73 4.78 -0.17
CA LYS A 65 -13.89 5.60 -0.50
C LYS A 65 -13.81 6.90 0.31
N PRO A 66 -14.01 8.08 -0.29
CA PRO A 66 -13.95 9.32 0.46
C PRO A 66 -14.93 9.24 1.62
N VAL A 67 -14.41 9.23 2.85
CA VAL A 67 -15.23 9.26 4.06
C VAL A 67 -15.80 10.67 4.16
N VAL A 68 -17.04 10.86 3.70
CA VAL A 68 -17.75 12.14 3.84
C VAL A 68 -17.98 12.38 5.33
N LYS A 69 -17.19 13.29 5.92
CA LYS A 69 -17.40 13.79 7.27
C LYS A 69 -18.49 14.86 7.20
N TYR A 70 -19.65 14.59 7.79
CA TYR A 70 -20.72 15.58 7.93
C TYR A 70 -20.49 16.38 9.21
N GLU A 71 -20.17 17.66 9.07
CA GLU A 71 -20.16 18.61 10.18
C GLU A 71 -21.49 19.36 10.16
N VAL A 72 -22.22 19.31 11.28
CA VAL A 72 -23.50 19.99 11.43
C VAL A 72 -23.23 21.32 12.13
N TYR A 73 -23.57 22.42 11.44
CA TYR A 73 -23.45 23.79 11.95
C TYR A 73 -24.85 24.35 12.23
N ASP A 74 -24.98 25.16 13.28
CA ASP A 74 -26.19 25.92 13.56
C ASP A 74 -26.23 27.25 12.77
N ASP A 75 -27.33 28.00 12.89
CA ASP A 75 -27.53 29.30 12.22
C ASP A 75 -26.52 30.38 12.64
N GLN A 76 -25.76 30.16 13.72
CA GLN A 76 -24.68 31.02 14.20
C GLN A 76 -23.29 30.46 13.86
N ASN A 77 -23.22 29.47 12.97
CA ASN A 77 -21.99 28.83 12.51
C ASN A 77 -21.20 28.12 13.63
N GLN A 78 -21.88 27.66 14.68
CA GLN A 78 -21.28 26.85 15.75
C GLN A 78 -21.49 25.36 15.47
N GLN A 79 -20.44 24.56 15.69
CA GLN A 79 -20.48 23.11 15.49
C GLN A 79 -21.36 22.45 16.56
N VAL A 80 -22.43 21.78 16.14
CA VAL A 80 -23.37 21.10 17.04
C VAL A 80 -23.26 19.59 16.91
N TYR A 81 -23.15 18.90 18.05
CA TYR A 81 -23.23 17.45 18.08
C TYR A 81 -24.71 17.04 18.19
N PRO A 82 -25.23 16.15 17.31
CA PRO A 82 -26.61 15.71 17.39
C PRO A 82 -26.87 15.01 18.72
N GLN A 83 -27.69 15.61 19.57
CA GLN A 83 -28.11 15.05 20.85
C GLN A 83 -28.83 13.71 20.59
N LYS A 84 -28.56 12.69 21.42
CA LYS A 84 -29.24 11.40 21.29
C LYS A 84 -30.75 11.60 21.42
N PRO A 85 -31.56 11.05 20.49
CA PRO A 85 -33.01 11.23 20.52
C PRO A 85 -33.59 10.65 21.80
N TRP A 86 -34.56 11.36 22.38
CA TRP A 86 -35.23 11.03 23.64
C TRP A 86 -35.80 9.60 23.68
N TRP A 87 -36.06 9.00 22.51
CA TRP A 87 -36.59 7.65 22.39
C TRP A 87 -35.59 6.59 22.87
N LYS A 88 -34.27 6.87 22.84
CA LYS A 88 -33.28 5.95 23.43
C LYS A 88 -33.38 5.81 24.95
N LYS A 89 -34.04 6.74 25.66
CA LYS A 89 -34.21 6.66 27.12
C LYS A 89 -35.45 5.87 27.54
N ILE A 90 -36.48 5.80 26.69
CA ILE A 90 -37.74 5.09 26.99
C ILE A 90 -37.67 3.57 26.74
N PHE A 91 -36.73 3.09 25.93
CA PHE A 91 -36.57 1.65 25.68
C PHE A 91 -35.84 0.86 26.79
N PHE A 92 -35.24 1.53 27.79
CA PHE A 92 -34.45 0.86 28.84
C PHE A 92 -35.26 0.49 30.10
N TRP A 93 -36.58 0.71 30.10
CA TRP A 93 -37.46 0.53 31.27
C TRP A 93 -38.47 -0.62 31.10
N MET A 94 -38.32 -1.45 30.07
CA MET A 94 -39.27 -2.50 29.68
C MET A 94 -38.63 -3.91 29.64
N ASP A 95 -37.60 -4.10 30.48
CA ASP A 95 -36.98 -5.38 30.87
C ASP A 95 -37.20 -5.55 32.39
#